data_AF-A0A6N7CQ33-F1
#
_entry.id   AF-A0A6N7CQ33-F1
#
_cell.length_a   1.000
_cell.length_b   1.000
_cell.length_c   1.000
_cell.angle_alpha   90.00
_cell.angle_beta   90.00
_cell.angle_gamma   90.00
#
_symmetry.space_group_name_H-M   'P 1'
#
loop_
_entity.id
_entity.type
_entity.pdbx_description
1 polymer ?
#
loop_
_entity_poly.entity_id
_entity_poly.type
_entity_poly.pdbx_seq_one_letter_code
_entity_poly.pdbx_strand_id
1 'polypeptide(L)' 'MTIHAALPTTDDERDAWQLHEDGLSWTQVGREIGCTESAARAFAAAYQHRTDVDAARNQMGLF' A
#
# COMPACT_ATOMS: atom_id res chain seq x y z
N MET A 1 5.27 8.87 -25.66
CA MET A 1 4.26 8.75 -24.58
C MET A 1 4.12 7.27 -24.27
N THR A 2 4.96 6.77 -23.38
CA THR A 2 4.96 5.35 -23.00
C THR A 2 3.98 5.22 -21.84
N ILE A 3 2.87 4.55 -22.11
CA ILE A 3 1.89 4.20 -21.09
C ILE A 3 2.61 3.20 -20.18
N HIS A 4 3.04 3.64 -19.00
CA HIS A 4 3.50 2.76 -17.95
C HIS A 4 2.27 1.94 -17.51
N ALA A 5 2.11 0.76 -18.12
CA ALA A 5 1.35 -0.31 -17.52
C ALA A 5 2.10 -0.71 -16.24
N ALA A 6 1.89 0.08 -15.18
CA ALA A 6 2.47 -0.16 -13.88
C ALA A 6 1.79 -1.42 -13.33
N LEU A 7 2.50 -2.54 -13.42
CA LEU A 7 2.39 -3.57 -12.40
C LEU A 7 2.41 -2.85 -11.05
N PRO A 8 1.48 -3.12 -10.10
CA PRO A 8 1.51 -2.46 -8.80
C PRO A 8 2.88 -2.69 -8.20
N THR A 9 3.67 -1.63 -8.19
CA THR A 9 4.99 -1.64 -7.61
C THR A 9 4.81 -1.47 -6.11
N THR A 10 5.73 -1.99 -5.32
CA THR A 10 5.73 -1.83 -3.86
C THR A 10 5.64 -0.36 -3.41
N ASP A 11 5.91 0.58 -4.32
CA ASP A 11 5.74 2.02 -4.14
C ASP A 11 4.27 2.43 -4.10
N ASP A 12 3.44 1.89 -5.01
CA ASP A 12 1.98 2.13 -5.07
C ASP A 12 1.28 1.62 -3.80
N GLU A 13 1.78 0.52 -3.22
CA GLU A 13 1.24 -0.03 -1.97
C GLU A 13 1.53 0.85 -0.77
N ARG A 14 2.76 1.38 -0.71
CA ARG A 14 3.19 2.27 0.35
C ARG A 14 2.52 3.63 0.22
N ASP A 15 2.37 4.16 -0.99
CA ASP A 15 1.65 5.42 -1.24
C ASP A 15 0.17 5.29 -0.89
N ALA A 16 -0.48 4.16 -1.23
CA ALA A 16 -1.86 3.92 -0.85
C ALA A 16 -2.07 3.94 0.66
N TRP A 17 -1.15 3.31 1.41
CA TRP A 17 -1.17 3.31 2.87
C TRP A 17 -0.88 4.70 3.45
N GLN A 18 0.14 5.39 2.93
CA GLN A 18 0.56 6.70 3.42
C GLN A 18 -0.50 7.78 3.20
N LEU A 19 -1.15 7.80 2.04
CA LEU A 19 -2.23 8.74 1.74
C LEU A 19 -3.45 8.51 2.66
N HIS A 20 -3.72 7.25 3.01
CA HIS A 20 -4.78 6.94 3.98
C HIS A 20 -4.43 7.45 5.38
N GLU A 21 -3.18 7.28 5.82
CA GLU A 21 -2.69 7.82 7.10
C GLU A 21 -2.73 9.36 7.14
N ASP A 22 -2.57 10.02 5.99
CA ASP A 22 -2.73 11.48 5.84
C ASP A 22 -4.20 11.92 5.97
N GLY A 23 -5.15 10.97 6.03
CA GLY A 23 -6.57 11.20 6.23
C GLY A 23 -7.39 11.16 4.94
N LEU A 24 -6.80 10.75 3.81
CA LEU A 24 -7.55 10.63 2.56
C LEU A 24 -8.47 9.40 2.58
N SER A 25 -9.63 9.55 1.94
CA SER A 25 -10.55 8.44 1.70
C SER A 25 -10.01 7.53 0.61
N TRP A 26 -10.28 6.21 0.71
CA TRP A 26 -9.83 5.22 -0.27
C TRP A 26 -10.21 5.54 -1.72
N THR A 27 -11.34 6.23 -1.93
CA THR A 27 -11.77 6.70 -3.25
C THR A 27 -10.84 7.78 -3.83
N GLN A 28 -10.29 8.66 -3.00
CA GLN A 28 -9.30 9.68 -3.41
C GLN A 28 -7.93 9.05 -3.63
N VAL A 29 -7.52 8.15 -2.74
CA VAL A 29 -6.27 7.38 -2.88
C VAL A 29 -6.25 6.61 -4.19
N GLY A 30 -7.36 5.92 -4.52
CA GLY A 30 -7.49 5.24 -5.81
C GLY A 30 -7.41 6.19 -7.01
N ARG A 31 -7.98 7.40 -6.91
CA ARG A 31 -7.85 8.41 -7.98
C ARG A 31 -6.42 8.92 -8.16
N GLU A 32 -5.68 9.13 -7.08
CA GLU A 32 -4.29 9.59 -7.10
C GLU A 32 -3.37 8.54 -7.72
N ILE A 33 -3.56 7.27 -7.36
CA ILE A 33 -2.75 6.14 -7.84
C ILE A 33 -3.23 5.64 -9.22
N GLY A 34 -4.42 6.04 -9.65
CA GLY A 34 -5.04 5.54 -10.89
C GLY A 34 -5.61 4.12 -10.75
N CYS A 35 -5.97 3.70 -9.54
CA CYS A 35 -6.57 2.40 -9.25
C CYS A 35 -8.00 2.52 -8.70
N THR A 36 -8.71 1.39 -8.61
CA THR A 36 -10.04 1.38 -7.99
C THR A 36 -9.92 1.46 -6.47
N GLU A 37 -10.94 1.98 -5.79
CA GLU A 37 -10.99 2.02 -4.32
C GLU A 37 -10.69 0.65 -3.69
N SER A 38 -11.26 -0.42 -4.27
CA SER A 38 -11.02 -1.80 -3.82
C SER A 38 -9.55 -2.21 -3.96
N ALA A 39 -8.88 -1.76 -5.04
CA ALA A 39 -7.45 -2.01 -5.23
C ALA A 39 -6.60 -1.21 -4.25
N ALA A 40 -6.89 0.07 -4.03
CA ALA A 40 -6.20 0.89 -3.03
C ALA A 40 -6.26 0.27 -1.62
N ARG A 41 -7.44 -0.23 -1.23
CA ARG A 41 -7.62 -0.94 0.05
C ARG A 41 -6.82 -2.25 0.10
N ALA A 42 -6.82 -3.02 -0.99
CA ALA A 42 -6.04 -4.26 -1.07
C ALA A 42 -4.54 -4.01 -0.97
N PHE A 43 -4.05 -2.95 -1.60
CA PHE A 43 -2.65 -2.53 -1.54
C PHE A 43 -2.22 -2.10 -0.14
N ALA A 44 -3.00 -1.26 0.54
CA ALA A 44 -2.72 -0.87 1.92
C ALA A 44 -2.73 -2.08 2.87
N ALA A 45 -3.65 -3.03 2.67
CA ALA A 45 -3.70 -4.26 3.45
C ALA A 45 -2.48 -5.18 3.20
N ALA A 46 -2.04 -5.29 1.94
CA ALA A 46 -0.85 -6.05 1.57
C ALA A 46 0.43 -5.44 2.17
N TYR A 47 0.56 -4.11 2.14
CA TYR A 47 1.64 -3.38 2.79
C TYR A 47 1.67 -3.65 4.30
N GLN A 48 0.52 -3.52 4.97
CA GLN A 48 0.41 -3.72 6.40
C GLN A 48 0.72 -5.17 6.80
N HIS A 49 0.30 -6.16 6.01
CA HIS A 49 0.62 -7.57 6.25
C HIS A 49 2.13 -7.84 6.13
N ARG A 50 2.81 -7.25 5.14
CA ARG A 50 4.28 -7.33 5.03
C ARG A 50 4.98 -6.71 6.23
N THR A 51 4.55 -5.52 6.66
CA THR A 51 5.13 -4.84 7.82
C THR A 51 4.89 -5.61 9.12
N ASP A 52 3.71 -6.22 9.29
CA ASP A 52 3.41 -7.08 10.44
C ASP A 52 4.27 -8.35 10.45
N VAL A 53 4.47 -8.98 9.29
CA VAL A 53 5.36 -10.14 9.15
C VAL A 53 6.83 -9.77 9.43
N ASP A 54 7.30 -8.62 8.94
CA ASP A 54 8.66 -8.12 9.25
C ASP A 54 8.80 -7.76 10.74
N ALA A 55 7.79 -7.12 11.32
CA ALA A 55 7.75 -6.80 12.75
C ALA A 55 7.73 -8.05 13.63
N ALA A 56 6.92 -9.05 13.29
CA ALA A 56 6.84 -10.33 13.98
C ALA A 56 8.16 -11.09 13.90
N ARG A 57 8.82 -11.07 12.73
CA ARG A 57 10.15 -11.66 12.55
C ARG A 57 11.22 -10.95 13.40
N ASN A 58 11.14 -9.62 13.53
CA ASN A 58 12.05 -8.86 14.37
C ASN A 58 11.84 -9.13 15.87
N GLN A 59 10.61 -9.41 16.30
CA GLN A 59 10.32 -9.77 17.71
C GLN A 59 10.85 -11.16 18.11
N MET A 60 10.96 -12.12 17.18
CA MET A 60 11.53 -13.45 17.47
C MET A 60 13.06 -13.45 17.59
N GLY A 61 13.74 -12.40 17.14
CA GLY A 61 15.20 -12.25 17.30
C GLY A 61 15.63 -11.68 18.65
N LEU A 62 14.67 -11.30 19.51
CA LEU A 62 14.94 -10.66 20.80
C LEU A 62 14.96 -11.61 22.01
N PHE A 63 14.89 -12.94 21.77
CA PHE A 63 14.91 -13.97 22.81
C PHE A 63 16.10 -14.92 22.66
#